data_AF-A0A7C4IPH3-F1
#
_entry.id   AF-A0A7C4IPH3-F1
#
_cell.length_a   1.000
_cell.length_b   1.000
_cell.length_c   1.000
_cell.angle_alpha   90.00
_cell.angle_beta   90.00
_cell.angle_gamma   90.00
#
_symmetry.space_group_name_H-M   'P 1'
#
loop_
_entity.id
_entity.type
_entity.pdbx_description
1 polymer ?
#
loop_
_entity_poly.entity_id
_entity_poly.type
_entity_poly.pdbx_seq_one_letter_code
_entity_poly.pdbx_strand_id
1 'polypeptide(L)' 'EITGGSPYGASTIAGPKGERLPSQNELAAARFQGKHVATIASKLAR' A
#
# COMPACT_ATOMS: atom_id res chain seq x y z
N GLU A 1 1.42 -8.51 14.32
CA GLU A 1 1.17 -7.06 14.12
C GLU A 1 -0.21 -6.90 13.49
N ILE A 2 -0.95 -5.84 13.82
CA ILE A 2 -2.17 -5.46 13.09
C ILE A 2 -1.76 -4.52 11.95
N THR A 3 -2.08 -4.88 10.72
CA THR A 3 -1.69 -4.14 9.49
C THR A 3 -2.91 -3.85 8.63
N GLY A 4 -2.94 -2.68 8.01
CA GLY A 4 -3.78 -2.41 6.85
C GLY A 4 -3.29 -3.16 5.61
N GLY A 5 -4.16 -3.19 4.59
CA GLY A 5 -3.95 -3.88 3.32
C GLY A 5 -4.96 -5.01 3.07
N SER A 6 -5.27 -5.23 1.80
CA SER A 6 -6.10 -6.34 1.31
C SER A 6 -5.65 -6.73 -0.11
N PRO A 7 -6.17 -7.82 -0.71
CA PRO A 7 -5.92 -8.14 -2.10
C PRO A 7 -6.32 -7.02 -3.09
N TYR A 8 -7.20 -6.10 -2.67
CA TYR A 8 -7.62 -4.96 -3.49
C TYR A 8 -6.62 -3.79 -3.47
N GLY A 9 -5.65 -3.79 -2.55
CA GLY A 9 -4.65 -2.73 -2.43
C GLY A 9 -4.11 -2.56 -1.02
N ALA A 10 -2.98 -1.86 -0.93
CA ALA A 10 -2.40 -1.40 0.32
C ALA A 10 -3.30 -0.33 0.95
N SER A 11 -3.44 -0.41 2.27
CA SER A 11 -4.10 0.59 3.10
C SER A 11 -3.36 0.71 4.43
N THR A 12 -3.67 1.75 5.19
CA THR A 12 -3.12 1.96 6.53
C THR A 12 -4.25 2.08 7.55
N ILE A 13 -4.04 1.58 8.75
CA ILE A 13 -4.95 1.81 9.88
C ILE A 13 -4.54 3.12 10.58
N ALA A 14 -5.40 4.12 10.54
CA ALA A 14 -5.10 5.43 11.15
C ALA A 14 -5.43 5.50 12.66
N GLY A 15 -6.20 4.55 13.18
CA GLY A 15 -6.76 4.63 14.54
C GLY A 15 -8.01 5.54 14.61
N PRO A 16 -8.78 5.48 15.70
CA PRO A 16 -10.05 6.19 15.84
C PRO A 16 -9.93 7.72 15.83
N LYS A 17 -8.74 8.27 16.12
CA LYS A 17 -8.46 9.72 16.11
C LYS A 17 -7.39 10.10 15.09
N GLY A 18 -6.97 9.18 14.22
CA GLY A 18 -5.92 9.42 13.23
C GLY A 18 -4.51 9.47 13.82
N GLU A 19 -4.32 8.98 15.04
CA GLU A 19 -3.08 9.05 15.80
C GLU A 19 -2.00 8.08 15.32
N ARG A 20 -2.38 7.03 14.58
CA ARG A 20 -1.45 5.99 14.12
C ARG A 20 -0.90 6.36 12.75
N LEU A 21 0.43 6.38 12.65
CA LEU A 21 1.15 6.46 11.39
C LEU A 21 1.28 5.08 10.73
N PRO A 22 1.44 5.01 9.40
CA PRO A 22 1.67 3.76 8.68
C PRO A 22 2.87 2.99 9.25
N SER A 23 2.71 1.70 9.52
CA SER A 23 3.81 0.85 9.93
C SER A 23 4.73 0.50 8.76
N GLN A 24 5.89 -0.07 9.07
CA GLN A 24 6.84 -0.48 8.03
C GLN A 24 6.24 -1.50 7.05
N ASN A 25 5.36 -2.39 7.54
CA ASN A 25 4.69 -3.37 6.69
C ASN A 25 3.71 -2.70 5.71
N GLU A 26 2.92 -1.73 6.17
CA GLU A 26 1.97 -0.97 5.33
C GLU A 26 2.72 -0.13 4.28
N LEU A 27 3.85 0.50 4.66
CA LEU A 27 4.71 1.22 3.74
C LEU A 27 5.37 0.30 2.70
N ALA A 28 5.78 -0.92 3.10
CA ALA A 28 6.33 -1.91 2.17
C ALA A 28 5.27 -2.37 1.16
N ALA A 29 4.04 -2.62 1.60
CA ALA A 29 2.92 -2.96 0.74
C ALA A 29 2.60 -1.83 -0.26
N ALA A 30 2.59 -0.57 0.19
CA ALA A 30 2.38 0.58 -0.69
C ALA A 30 3.48 0.72 -1.76
N ARG A 31 4.75 0.52 -1.39
CA ARG A 31 5.87 0.50 -2.35
C ARG A 31 5.72 -0.60 -3.38
N PHE A 32 5.33 -1.81 -2.94
CA PHE A 32 5.07 -2.92 -3.83
C PHE A 32 3.93 -2.60 -4.81
N GLN A 33 2.80 -2.09 -4.31
CA GLN A 33 1.65 -1.72 -5.14
C GLN A 33 2.05 -0.68 -6.20
N GLY A 34 2.79 0.37 -5.82
CA GLY A 34 3.28 1.38 -6.76
C GLY A 34 4.15 0.77 -7.86
N LYS A 35 5.11 -0.08 -7.49
CA LYS A 35 5.95 -0.80 -8.47
C LYS A 35 5.12 -1.70 -9.38
N HIS A 36 4.16 -2.43 -8.83
CA HIS A 36 3.32 -3.36 -9.58
C HIS A 36 2.47 -2.64 -10.63
N VAL A 37 1.77 -1.57 -10.24
CA VAL A 37 0.95 -0.75 -11.14
C VAL A 37 1.81 -0.09 -12.22
N ALA A 38 2.93 0.54 -11.84
CA ALA A 38 3.82 1.18 -12.80
C ALA A 38 4.39 0.19 -13.82
N THR A 39 4.72 -1.03 -13.38
CA THR A 39 5.20 -2.11 -14.27
C THR A 39 4.15 -2.50 -15.30
N ILE A 40 2.89 -2.66 -14.88
CA ILE A 40 1.78 -3.00 -15.79
C ILE A 40 1.54 -1.85 -16.77
N ALA A 41 1.41 -0.62 -16.27
CA ALA A 41 1.19 0.56 -17.10
C ALA A 41 2.28 0.73 -18.16
N SER A 42 3.55 0.52 -17.80
CA SER A 42 4.66 0.61 -18.74
C SER A 42 4.66 -0.46 -19.83
N LYS A 43 4.00 -1.60 -19.62
CA LYS A 43 3.81 -2.65 -20.65
C LYS A 43 2.66 -2.32 -21.59
N LEU A 44 1.65 -1.58 -21.12
CA LEU A 44 0.49 -1.18 -21.92
C LEU A 44 0.77 0.07 -22.76
N ALA A 45 1.63 0.97 -22.28
CA ALA A 45 1.96 2.22 -22.95
C ALA A 45 3.04 2.09 -24.06
N ARG A 46 3.56 0.88 -24.31
CA ARG A 46 4.63 0.61 -25.27
C ARG A 46 4.13 -0.28 -26.39
#